data_AF-A0A2X0L021-F1
#
_entry.id   AF-A0A2X0L021-F1
#
_cell.length_a   1.000
_cell.length_b   1.000
_cell.length_c   1.000
_cell.angle_alpha   90.00
_cell.angle_beta   90.00
_cell.angle_gamma   90.00
#
_symmetry.space_group_name_H-M   'P 1'
#
loop_
_entity.id
_entity.type
_entity.pdbx_description
1 polymer ?
#
loop_
_entity_poly.entity_id
_entity_poly.type
_entity_poly.pdbx_seq_one_letter_code
_entity_poly.pdbx_strand_id
1 'polypeptide(L)'
;MQAQSTKHLTRIIVDVFKGVRTLYRLNILNLDISVDNIGITADGTGCLTLSNWPCFLDDPLSEQDRLEAVGTLATMARAILPTLPRSCNKPRIKQEVWHVIEQVVFTVLYIVASRPSGPISPQRMSQEDQKLWALWDTEDAELPMSKGYIFRKPQLLESILNQYTTFWTDLPRLVAVMAKYCGLGQVSDCLTIREEETVMGAQWGGRDGAARLLDAVIDELQMLLVMLVPQDTSKKA
;
A
#
# COMPACT_ATOMS: atom_id res chain seq x y z
N MET A 1 9.10 6.93 8.54
CA MET A 1 8.42 8.19 8.12
C MET A 1 7.83 9.01 9.31
N GLN A 2 7.60 10.34 9.19
CA GLN A 2 6.80 11.21 10.11
C GLN A 2 6.00 12.28 9.32
N ALA A 3 4.85 11.92 8.72
CA ALA A 3 4.00 12.89 8.01
C ALA A 3 3.28 13.85 8.97
N GLN A 4 3.16 15.12 8.56
CA GLN A 4 2.67 16.23 9.42
C GLN A 4 1.19 16.59 9.20
N SER A 5 0.56 16.02 8.18
CA SER A 5 -0.83 16.23 7.80
C SER A 5 -1.22 15.21 6.73
N THR A 6 -2.50 15.07 6.39
CA THR A 6 -2.87 14.26 5.22
C THR A 6 -2.22 14.82 3.95
N LYS A 7 -2.16 16.15 3.80
CA LYS A 7 -1.51 16.79 2.65
C LYS A 7 -0.03 16.42 2.54
N HIS A 8 0.70 16.45 3.65
CA HIS A 8 2.11 16.04 3.67
C HIS A 8 2.25 14.53 3.39
N LEU A 9 1.38 13.69 3.98
CA LEU A 9 1.33 12.26 3.70
C LEU A 9 1.09 11.97 2.20
N THR A 10 0.12 12.62 1.58
CA THR A 10 -0.17 12.49 0.14
C THR A 10 1.02 12.91 -0.70
N ARG A 11 1.72 14.00 -0.34
CA ARG A 11 2.94 14.41 -1.04
C ARG A 11 4.03 13.34 -0.95
N ILE A 12 4.25 12.78 0.25
CA ILE A 12 5.24 11.70 0.42
C ILE A 12 4.88 10.50 -0.45
N ILE A 13 3.60 10.10 -0.50
CA ILE A 13 3.13 8.99 -1.32
C ILE A 13 3.32 9.28 -2.82
N VAL A 14 3.05 10.51 -3.28
CA VAL A 14 3.36 10.93 -4.65
C VAL A 14 4.84 10.72 -4.97
N ASP A 15 5.73 11.14 -4.07
CA ASP A 15 7.17 10.99 -4.28
C ASP A 15 7.63 9.53 -4.20
N VAL A 16 7.01 8.71 -3.34
CA VAL A 16 7.20 7.25 -3.32
C VAL A 16 6.82 6.62 -4.66
N PHE A 17 5.65 6.95 -5.23
CA PHE A 17 5.27 6.39 -6.53
C PHE A 17 6.12 6.90 -7.70
N LYS A 18 6.64 8.14 -7.64
CA LYS A 18 7.68 8.57 -8.58
C LYS A 18 8.94 7.71 -8.45
N GLY A 19 9.31 7.31 -7.23
CA GLY A 19 10.36 6.35 -6.95
C GLY A 19 10.08 4.97 -7.55
N VAL A 20 8.91 4.39 -7.27
CA VAL A 20 8.45 3.11 -7.85
C VAL A 20 8.50 3.16 -9.38
N ARG A 21 8.00 4.24 -9.99
CA ARG A 21 8.04 4.44 -11.44
C ARG A 21 9.46 4.50 -11.98
N THR A 22 10.36 5.18 -11.27
CA THR A 22 11.78 5.27 -11.67
C THR A 22 12.43 3.90 -11.63
N LEU A 23 12.25 3.15 -10.54
CA LEU A 23 12.76 1.79 -10.42
C LEU A 23 12.19 0.87 -11.50
N TYR A 24 10.87 0.91 -11.74
CA TYR A 24 10.23 0.08 -12.76
C TYR A 24 10.77 0.36 -14.16
N ARG A 25 11.03 1.64 -14.50
CA ARG A 25 11.69 2.03 -15.76
C ARG A 25 13.12 1.50 -15.88
N LEU A 26 13.80 1.30 -14.75
CA LEU A 26 15.12 0.69 -14.66
C LEU A 26 15.08 -0.84 -14.53
N ASN A 27 13.92 -1.48 -14.80
CA ASN A 27 13.72 -2.92 -14.62
C ASN A 27 13.85 -3.40 -13.18
N ILE A 28 13.55 -2.56 -12.19
CA ILE A 28 13.65 -2.94 -10.78
C ILE A 28 12.27 -2.91 -10.14
N LEU A 29 11.89 -4.01 -9.51
CA LEU A 29 10.74 -4.10 -8.61
C LEU A 29 11.25 -4.18 -7.16
N ASN A 30 10.80 -3.27 -6.30
CA ASN A 30 11.12 -3.31 -4.88
C ASN A 30 10.08 -4.18 -4.16
N LEU A 31 10.44 -5.41 -3.80
CA LEU A 31 9.48 -6.44 -3.38
C LEU A 31 8.97 -6.26 -1.95
N ASP A 32 9.71 -5.53 -1.11
CA ASP A 32 9.38 -5.29 0.29
C ASP A 32 9.22 -3.78 0.53
N ILE A 33 7.97 -3.30 0.44
CA ILE A 33 7.60 -1.94 0.83
C ILE A 33 6.93 -1.99 2.19
N SER A 34 7.60 -1.37 3.16
CA SER A 34 7.12 -1.15 4.51
C SER A 34 7.34 0.31 4.94
N VAL A 35 6.99 0.60 6.18
CA VAL A 35 7.22 1.91 6.81
C VAL A 35 8.71 2.29 6.80
N ASP A 36 9.61 1.31 6.85
CA ASP A 36 11.06 1.52 6.89
C ASP A 36 11.63 1.88 5.52
N ASN A 37 10.91 1.55 4.44
CA ASN A 37 11.31 1.88 3.07
C ASN A 37 10.83 3.27 2.63
N ILE A 38 10.01 3.94 3.46
CA ILE A 38 9.47 5.27 3.16
C ILE A 38 10.12 6.32 4.06
N GLY A 39 11.01 7.10 3.46
CA GLY A 39 11.75 8.18 4.09
C GLY A 39 11.18 9.57 3.81
N ILE A 40 11.66 10.54 4.57
CA ILE A 40 11.48 11.98 4.30
C ILE A 40 12.88 12.58 4.34
N THR A 41 13.26 13.26 3.27
CA THR A 41 14.53 13.98 3.16
C THR A 41 14.48 15.30 3.93
N ALA A 42 15.63 15.97 4.13
CA ALA A 42 15.72 17.18 4.95
C ALA A 42 14.86 18.34 4.43
N ASP A 43 14.55 18.39 3.14
CA ASP A 43 13.69 19.41 2.53
C ASP A 43 12.18 19.07 2.61
N GLY A 44 11.82 17.96 3.27
CA GLY A 44 10.45 17.48 3.40
C GLY A 44 9.93 16.66 2.21
N THR A 45 10.78 16.32 1.24
CA THR A 45 10.41 15.47 0.10
C THR A 45 10.38 14.01 0.53
N GLY A 46 9.32 13.30 0.15
CA GLY A 46 9.24 11.85 0.37
C GLY A 46 10.28 11.12 -0.47
N CYS A 47 10.82 10.02 0.05
CA CYS A 47 11.70 9.15 -0.74
C CYS A 47 11.38 7.68 -0.51
N LEU A 48 11.53 6.91 -1.58
CA LEU A 48 11.53 5.46 -1.52
C LEU A 48 12.98 4.99 -1.40
N THR A 49 13.31 4.29 -0.33
CA THR A 49 14.59 3.58 -0.21
C THR A 49 14.43 2.17 -0.78
N LEU A 50 15.47 1.71 -1.47
CA LEU A 50 15.53 0.32 -1.93
C LEU A 50 15.55 -0.58 -0.70
N SER A 51 14.69 -1.60 -0.69
CA SER A 51 14.74 -2.64 0.34
C SER A 51 15.93 -3.56 0.10
N ASN A 52 16.11 -4.52 1.00
CA ASN A 52 17.07 -5.60 0.83
C ASN A 52 16.60 -6.65 -0.22
N TRP A 53 15.43 -6.46 -0.83
CA TRP A 53 14.82 -7.36 -1.81
C TRP A 53 14.49 -6.66 -3.14
N PRO A 54 15.48 -6.09 -3.85
CA PRO A 54 15.26 -5.65 -5.22
C PRO A 54 15.19 -6.86 -6.15
N CYS A 55 14.25 -6.84 -7.09
CA CYS A 55 14.14 -7.82 -8.16
C CYS A 55 14.39 -7.15 -9.51
N PHE A 56 15.28 -7.72 -10.32
CA PHE A 56 15.58 -7.24 -11.66
C PHE A 56 14.68 -7.96 -12.69
N LEU A 57 13.76 -7.22 -13.32
CA LEU A 57 12.75 -7.71 -14.26
C LEU A 57 13.33 -8.16 -15.61
N ASP A 58 14.58 -7.80 -15.89
CA ASP A 58 15.35 -8.21 -17.06
C ASP A 58 16.34 -9.35 -16.76
N ASP A 59 16.39 -9.83 -15.52
CA ASP A 59 17.19 -10.99 -15.11
C ASP A 59 16.30 -12.23 -14.92
N PRO A 60 16.44 -13.27 -15.77
CA PRO A 60 15.72 -14.54 -15.59
C PRO A 60 15.99 -15.22 -14.25
N LEU A 61 17.13 -14.94 -13.60
CA LEU A 61 17.44 -15.49 -12.27
C LEU A 61 16.58 -14.87 -11.17
N SER A 62 16.17 -13.61 -11.33
CA SER A 62 15.30 -12.89 -10.39
C SER A 62 13.81 -13.22 -10.55
N GLU A 63 13.41 -13.95 -11.58
CA GLU A 63 12.03 -14.40 -11.75
C GLU A 63 11.55 -15.29 -10.59
N GLN A 64 12.47 -16.00 -9.94
CA GLN A 64 12.17 -16.79 -8.74
C GLN A 64 11.97 -15.91 -7.51
N ASP A 65 12.72 -14.82 -7.37
CA ASP A 65 12.59 -13.88 -6.25
C ASP A 65 11.18 -13.27 -6.20
N ARG A 66 10.57 -13.06 -7.37
CA ARG A 66 9.18 -12.58 -7.49
C ARG A 66 8.14 -13.55 -6.96
N LEU A 67 8.48 -14.81 -6.74
CA LEU A 67 7.59 -15.81 -6.16
C LEU A 67 7.74 -15.90 -4.64
N GLU A 68 8.74 -15.23 -4.06
CA GLU A 68 8.97 -15.28 -2.62
C GLU A 68 8.08 -14.27 -1.87
N ALA A 69 7.58 -14.72 -0.73
CA ALA A 69 6.83 -13.90 0.21
C ALA A 69 7.82 -13.17 1.13
N VAL A 70 8.32 -12.02 0.66
CA VAL A 70 9.33 -11.21 1.36
C VAL A 70 8.71 -9.97 2.01
N GLY A 71 9.19 -9.62 3.20
CA GLY A 71 8.76 -8.44 3.93
C GLY A 71 7.84 -8.72 5.12
N THR A 72 7.21 -7.67 5.65
CA THR A 72 6.30 -7.75 6.80
C THR A 72 4.91 -8.23 6.38
N LEU A 73 4.39 -9.29 7.02
CA LEU A 73 3.08 -9.87 6.68
C LEU A 73 1.97 -8.82 6.77
N ALA A 74 2.03 -7.93 7.76
CA ALA A 74 1.08 -6.84 7.94
C ALA A 74 0.95 -5.89 6.73
N THR A 75 2.05 -5.58 6.03
CA THR A 75 2.03 -4.69 4.86
C THR A 75 2.07 -5.42 3.53
N MET A 76 2.38 -6.72 3.52
CA MET A 76 2.42 -7.54 2.32
C MET A 76 1.08 -7.54 1.55
N ALA A 77 1.18 -7.54 0.22
CA ALA A 77 0.04 -7.66 -0.69
C ALA A 77 -0.67 -9.02 -0.53
N ARG A 78 -2.00 -9.04 -0.61
CA ARG A 78 -2.81 -10.24 -0.27
C ARG A 78 -2.48 -11.45 -1.13
N ALA A 79 -2.18 -11.24 -2.41
CA ALA A 79 -1.83 -12.28 -3.36
C ALA A 79 -0.47 -12.95 -3.08
N ILE A 80 0.39 -12.28 -2.31
CA ILE A 80 1.78 -12.69 -2.06
C ILE A 80 1.93 -13.39 -0.70
N LEU A 81 0.93 -13.26 0.17
CA LEU A 81 0.92 -13.89 1.48
C LEU A 81 1.17 -15.40 1.39
N PRO A 82 1.94 -15.97 2.34
CA PRO A 82 2.19 -17.41 2.38
C PRO A 82 0.89 -18.19 2.42
N THR A 83 0.74 -19.18 1.54
CA THR A 83 -0.42 -20.08 1.57
C THR A 83 -0.26 -21.13 2.66
N LEU A 84 -1.23 -21.20 3.57
CA LEU A 84 -1.29 -22.21 4.63
C LEU A 84 -2.43 -23.23 4.41
N PRO A 85 -2.22 -24.51 4.78
CA PRO A 85 -0.93 -25.12 5.10
C PRO A 85 0.03 -25.07 3.90
N ARG A 86 1.36 -25.04 4.15
CA ARG A 86 2.39 -24.98 3.08
C ARG A 86 2.33 -26.15 2.08
N SER A 87 1.48 -27.16 2.35
CA SER A 87 1.14 -28.28 1.48
C SER A 87 0.05 -27.98 0.44
N CYS A 88 -0.61 -26.82 0.52
CA CYS A 88 -1.52 -26.38 -0.52
C CYS A 88 -0.70 -26.05 -1.77
N ASN A 89 -0.80 -26.89 -2.80
CA ASN A 89 -0.23 -26.72 -4.14
C ASN A 89 -0.84 -25.51 -4.92
N LYS A 90 -1.17 -24.41 -4.23
CA LYS A 90 -1.58 -23.18 -4.91
C LYS A 90 -0.36 -22.63 -5.66
N PRO A 91 -0.50 -22.32 -6.96
CA PRO A 91 0.58 -21.66 -7.69
C PRO A 91 0.94 -20.37 -6.98
N ARG A 92 2.23 -20.18 -6.68
CA ARG A 92 2.74 -18.90 -6.19
C ARG A 92 2.51 -17.84 -7.26
N ILE A 93 2.07 -16.65 -6.85
CA ILE A 93 1.83 -15.52 -7.73
C ILE A 93 3.13 -14.72 -7.84
N LYS A 94 3.50 -14.33 -9.06
CA LYS A 94 4.64 -13.44 -9.26
C LYS A 94 4.25 -12.05 -8.79
N GLN A 95 5.06 -11.49 -7.91
CA GLN A 95 4.98 -10.09 -7.53
C GLN A 95 5.10 -9.19 -8.75
N GLU A 96 4.28 -8.15 -8.77
CA GLU A 96 4.05 -7.24 -9.89
C GLU A 96 3.83 -5.84 -9.32
N VAL A 97 3.87 -4.82 -10.17
CA VAL A 97 3.82 -3.43 -9.70
C VAL A 97 2.53 -3.07 -8.95
N TRP A 98 1.39 -3.70 -9.25
CA TRP A 98 0.16 -3.47 -8.50
C TRP A 98 0.24 -4.02 -7.06
N HIS A 99 1.01 -5.08 -6.83
CA HIS A 99 1.30 -5.58 -5.48
C HIS A 99 2.11 -4.56 -4.68
N VAL A 100 3.07 -3.87 -5.32
CA VAL A 100 3.82 -2.76 -4.68
C VAL A 100 2.88 -1.64 -4.27
N ILE A 101 1.90 -1.29 -5.10
CA ILE A 101 0.87 -0.30 -4.76
C ILE A 101 0.01 -0.78 -3.58
N GLU A 102 -0.39 -2.05 -3.56
CA GLU A 102 -1.13 -2.64 -2.42
C GLU A 102 -0.32 -2.54 -1.11
N GLN A 103 0.98 -2.82 -1.15
CA GLN A 103 1.86 -2.69 0.01
C GLN A 103 1.95 -1.24 0.51
N VAL A 104 1.98 -0.25 -0.39
CA VAL A 104 1.91 1.16 -0.03
C VAL A 104 0.58 1.49 0.66
N VAL A 105 -0.55 0.94 0.20
CA VAL A 105 -1.86 1.14 0.85
C VAL A 105 -1.82 0.66 2.30
N PHE A 106 -1.38 -0.58 2.55
CA PHE A 106 -1.30 -1.10 3.92
C PHE A 106 -0.29 -0.31 4.78
N THR A 107 0.83 0.11 4.20
CA THR A 107 1.80 0.96 4.88
C THR A 107 1.20 2.31 5.32
N VAL A 108 0.38 2.92 4.46
CA VAL A 108 -0.35 4.16 4.78
C VAL A 108 -1.37 3.94 5.90
N LEU A 109 -2.15 2.85 5.82
CA LEU A 109 -3.09 2.48 6.88
C LEU A 109 -2.38 2.28 8.22
N TYR A 110 -1.23 1.60 8.22
CA TYR A 110 -0.44 1.37 9.43
C TYR A 110 0.05 2.68 10.04
N ILE A 111 0.59 3.59 9.22
CA ILE A 111 1.10 4.89 9.68
C ILE A 111 0.00 5.73 10.32
N VAL A 112 -1.19 5.77 9.71
CA VAL A 112 -2.35 6.47 10.26
C VAL A 112 -2.79 5.85 11.58
N ALA A 113 -2.98 4.52 11.61
CA ALA A 113 -3.39 3.79 12.81
C ALA A 113 -2.36 3.95 13.94
N SER A 114 -1.06 4.03 13.62
CA SER A 114 0.02 4.24 14.59
C SER A 114 0.05 5.64 15.21
N ARG A 115 -0.47 6.65 14.52
CA ARG A 115 -0.47 8.07 14.90
C ARG A 115 -1.85 8.68 14.63
N PRO A 116 -2.94 8.19 15.26
CA PRO A 116 -4.31 8.53 14.85
C PRO A 116 -4.64 10.03 15.00
N SER A 117 -3.95 10.72 15.90
CA SER A 117 -4.08 12.17 16.13
C SER A 117 -2.86 12.96 15.65
N GLY A 118 -2.10 12.41 14.70
CA GLY A 118 -0.94 13.05 14.10
C GLY A 118 0.41 12.73 14.79
N PRO A 119 1.51 13.23 14.22
CA PRO A 119 2.87 12.82 14.61
C PRO A 119 3.28 13.32 16.01
N ILE A 120 2.80 14.48 16.45
CA ILE A 120 3.19 15.12 17.72
C ILE A 120 2.36 14.57 18.90
N SER A 121 1.18 14.01 18.63
CA SER A 121 0.32 13.50 19.70
C SER A 121 0.95 12.30 20.43
N PRO A 122 0.88 12.25 21.78
CA PRO A 122 1.31 11.08 22.54
C PRO A 122 0.41 9.86 22.25
N GLN A 123 -0.83 10.07 21.78
CA GLN A 123 -1.80 9.02 21.52
C GLN A 123 -1.26 7.99 20.51
N ARG A 124 -1.15 6.74 20.98
CA ARG A 124 -0.77 5.56 20.18
C ARG A 124 -1.95 5.01 19.39
N MET A 125 -1.65 4.02 18.56
CA MET A 125 -2.62 3.05 18.04
C MET A 125 -3.52 2.52 19.16
N SER A 126 -4.82 2.40 18.88
CA SER A 126 -5.81 1.85 19.81
C SER A 126 -5.51 0.37 20.12
N GLN A 127 -6.11 -0.20 21.18
CA GLN A 127 -5.94 -1.64 21.44
C GLN A 127 -6.59 -2.49 20.34
N GLU A 128 -7.71 -2.02 19.79
CA GLU A 128 -8.42 -2.67 18.70
C GLU A 128 -7.56 -2.73 17.44
N ASP A 129 -6.97 -1.60 17.04
CA ASP A 129 -6.05 -1.54 15.90
C ASP A 129 -4.80 -2.38 16.17
N GLN A 130 -4.22 -2.34 17.38
CA GLN A 130 -3.06 -3.18 17.73
C GLN A 130 -3.37 -4.67 17.56
N LYS A 131 -4.55 -5.12 18.00
CA LYS A 131 -5.00 -6.51 17.82
C LYS A 131 -5.18 -6.84 16.33
N LEU A 132 -5.77 -5.94 15.55
CA LEU A 132 -5.94 -6.12 14.12
C LEU A 132 -4.60 -6.24 13.40
N TRP A 133 -3.66 -5.33 13.69
CA TRP A 133 -2.32 -5.34 13.09
C TRP A 133 -1.49 -6.55 13.52
N ALA A 134 -1.60 -6.98 14.78
CA ALA A 134 -0.96 -8.22 15.26
C ALA A 134 -1.54 -9.47 14.58
N LEU A 135 -2.86 -9.51 14.39
CA LEU A 135 -3.51 -10.56 13.59
C LEU A 135 -3.00 -10.54 12.14
N TRP A 136 -2.86 -9.36 11.56
CA TRP A 136 -2.37 -9.21 10.19
C TRP A 136 -0.89 -9.52 10.01
N ASP A 137 -0.14 -9.60 11.11
CA ASP A 137 1.26 -9.99 11.13
C ASP A 137 1.47 -11.45 11.58
N THR A 138 0.40 -12.24 11.65
CA THR A 138 0.45 -13.67 12.00
C THR A 138 0.21 -14.53 10.76
N GLU A 139 0.97 -15.62 10.61
CA GLU A 139 0.73 -16.59 9.53
C GLU A 139 -0.63 -17.28 9.75
N ASP A 140 -1.65 -16.89 8.98
CA ASP A 140 -3.02 -17.43 9.04
C ASP A 140 -3.60 -17.62 7.63
N ALA A 141 -4.31 -18.73 7.38
CA ALA A 141 -4.89 -19.05 6.07
C ALA A 141 -6.01 -18.08 5.64
N GLU A 142 -6.70 -17.45 6.60
CA GLU A 142 -7.75 -16.46 6.38
C GLU A 142 -7.21 -15.03 6.26
N LEU A 143 -5.91 -14.81 6.49
CA LEU A 143 -5.30 -13.48 6.44
C LEU A 143 -5.58 -12.71 5.13
N PRO A 144 -5.43 -13.30 3.92
CA PRO A 144 -5.75 -12.58 2.68
C PRO A 144 -7.22 -12.13 2.62
N MET A 145 -8.13 -12.93 3.18
CA MET A 145 -9.56 -12.62 3.24
C MET A 145 -9.85 -11.53 4.26
N SER A 146 -9.24 -11.61 5.44
CA SER A 146 -9.35 -10.59 6.51
C SER A 146 -8.90 -9.21 6.02
N LYS A 147 -7.73 -9.14 5.37
CA LYS A 147 -7.23 -7.91 4.73
C LYS A 147 -8.14 -7.39 3.63
N GLY A 148 -8.65 -8.28 2.78
CA GLY A 148 -9.52 -7.90 1.66
C GLY A 148 -10.91 -7.44 2.12
N TYR A 149 -11.42 -8.00 3.23
CA TYR A 149 -12.80 -7.81 3.68
C TYR A 149 -13.18 -6.34 3.87
N ILE A 150 -12.28 -5.53 4.45
CA ILE A 150 -12.55 -4.10 4.68
C ILE A 150 -12.75 -3.34 3.36
N PHE A 151 -12.06 -3.73 2.28
CA PHE A 151 -12.14 -3.06 0.98
C PHE A 151 -13.34 -3.52 0.14
N ARG A 152 -13.95 -4.68 0.44
CA ARG A 152 -15.17 -5.15 -0.26
C ARG A 152 -16.40 -4.31 0.05
N LYS A 153 -16.40 -3.61 1.19
CA LYS A 153 -17.54 -2.84 1.68
C LYS A 153 -17.10 -1.39 1.81
N PRO A 154 -17.36 -0.53 0.79
CA PRO A 154 -16.95 0.88 0.84
C PRO A 154 -17.41 1.60 2.10
N GLN A 155 -18.63 1.33 2.58
CA GLN A 155 -19.15 1.90 3.83
C GLN A 155 -18.39 1.45 5.08
N LEU A 156 -17.88 0.20 5.10
CA LEU A 156 -17.06 -0.31 6.20
C LEU A 156 -15.68 0.34 6.18
N LEU A 157 -15.04 0.41 5.00
CA LEU A 157 -13.76 1.11 4.84
C LEU A 157 -13.90 2.57 5.28
N GLU A 158 -14.93 3.26 4.81
CA GLU A 158 -15.19 4.65 5.18
C GLU A 158 -15.39 4.81 6.70
N SER A 159 -16.19 3.95 7.33
CA SER A 159 -16.38 3.94 8.79
C SER A 159 -15.06 3.76 9.56
N ILE A 160 -14.23 2.79 9.14
CA ILE A 160 -12.91 2.52 9.76
C ILE A 160 -11.99 3.72 9.57
N LEU A 161 -11.97 4.35 8.40
CA LEU A 161 -11.07 5.47 8.13
C LEU A 161 -11.55 6.76 8.79
N ASN A 162 -12.87 6.92 8.98
CA ASN A 162 -13.47 8.10 9.61
C ASN A 162 -13.08 8.27 11.09
N GLN A 163 -12.65 7.22 11.78
CA GLN A 163 -12.13 7.37 13.14
C GLN A 163 -10.84 8.21 13.18
N TYR A 164 -10.11 8.29 12.07
CA TYR A 164 -8.84 9.01 11.96
C TYR A 164 -8.99 10.43 11.42
N THR A 165 -10.16 10.80 10.87
CA THR A 165 -10.34 12.05 10.13
C THR A 165 -10.31 13.31 10.98
N THR A 166 -10.36 13.16 12.31
CA THR A 166 -10.11 14.27 13.26
C THR A 166 -8.76 14.94 12.98
N PHE A 167 -7.74 14.16 12.61
CA PHE A 167 -6.45 14.68 12.17
C PHE A 167 -6.17 14.37 10.69
N TRP A 168 -6.40 13.12 10.26
CA TRP A 168 -6.14 12.68 8.89
C TRP A 168 -7.33 12.97 7.97
N THR A 169 -7.56 14.25 7.67
CA THR A 169 -8.66 14.69 6.79
C THR A 169 -8.59 14.04 5.41
N ASP A 170 -9.73 13.72 4.79
CA ASP A 170 -9.84 13.13 3.45
C ASP A 170 -9.07 11.81 3.23
N LEU A 171 -8.72 11.11 4.31
CA LEU A 171 -8.06 9.81 4.24
C LEU A 171 -8.80 8.76 3.39
N PRO A 172 -10.15 8.63 3.45
CA PRO A 172 -10.88 7.70 2.58
C PRO A 172 -10.58 7.92 1.10
N ARG A 173 -10.45 9.18 0.67
CA ARG A 173 -10.17 9.53 -0.72
C ARG A 173 -8.73 9.19 -1.11
N LEU A 174 -7.76 9.41 -0.23
CA LEU A 174 -6.38 9.01 -0.44
C LEU A 174 -6.25 7.49 -0.64
N VAL A 175 -6.88 6.70 0.23
CA VAL A 175 -6.87 5.24 0.14
C VAL A 175 -7.59 4.77 -1.13
N ALA A 176 -8.74 5.36 -1.47
CA ALA A 176 -9.51 5.00 -2.66
C ALA A 176 -8.73 5.21 -3.97
N VAL A 177 -7.97 6.31 -4.09
CA VAL A 177 -7.13 6.57 -5.28
C VAL A 177 -6.13 5.44 -5.48
N MET A 178 -5.42 5.01 -4.44
CA MET A 178 -4.43 3.93 -4.57
C MET A 178 -5.09 2.57 -4.80
N ALA A 179 -6.18 2.26 -4.07
CA ALA A 179 -6.89 0.99 -4.16
C ALA A 179 -7.37 0.67 -5.58
N LYS A 180 -7.77 1.69 -6.35
CA LYS A 180 -8.16 1.58 -7.77
C LYS A 180 -7.10 0.91 -8.65
N TYR A 181 -5.83 1.02 -8.28
CA TYR A 181 -4.69 0.54 -9.09
C TYR A 181 -4.11 -0.78 -8.58
N CYS A 182 -4.62 -1.35 -7.50
CA CYS A 182 -4.04 -2.55 -6.88
C CYS A 182 -5.02 -3.68 -6.56
N GLY A 183 -6.20 -3.67 -7.20
CA GLY A 183 -7.19 -4.73 -7.04
C GLY A 183 -7.96 -4.67 -5.72
N LEU A 184 -7.50 -3.92 -4.70
CA LEU A 184 -8.21 -3.79 -3.43
C LEU A 184 -9.68 -3.38 -3.63
N GLY A 185 -10.60 -4.23 -3.16
CA GLY A 185 -12.04 -4.04 -3.28
C GLY A 185 -12.67 -4.63 -4.55
N GLN A 186 -11.89 -5.22 -5.46
CA GLN A 186 -12.40 -5.92 -6.64
C GLN A 186 -12.80 -7.37 -6.35
N VAL A 187 -12.16 -8.04 -5.38
CA VAL A 187 -12.61 -9.34 -4.84
C VAL A 187 -14.05 -9.24 -4.29
N SER A 188 -15.05 -9.67 -5.07
CA SER A 188 -16.44 -9.85 -4.63
C SER A 188 -16.66 -11.27 -4.09
N ASP A 189 -17.87 -11.59 -3.60
CA ASP A 189 -18.22 -12.97 -3.21
C ASP A 189 -18.09 -13.97 -4.39
N CYS A 190 -18.09 -13.47 -5.63
CA CYS A 190 -17.96 -14.26 -6.84
C CYS A 190 -16.54 -14.29 -7.42
N LEU A 191 -15.62 -13.48 -6.91
CA LEU A 191 -14.28 -13.31 -7.47
C LEU A 191 -13.23 -13.75 -6.44
N THR A 192 -12.30 -14.58 -6.84
CA THR A 192 -11.16 -15.03 -6.05
C THR A 192 -9.96 -14.11 -6.27
N ILE A 193 -8.98 -14.11 -5.36
CA ILE A 193 -7.70 -13.38 -5.56
C ILE A 193 -7.04 -13.77 -6.89
N ARG A 194 -7.14 -15.03 -7.32
CA ARG A 194 -6.59 -15.49 -8.60
C ARG A 194 -7.26 -14.83 -9.81
N GLU A 195 -8.57 -14.63 -9.75
CA GLU A 195 -9.32 -13.95 -10.81
C GLU A 195 -9.01 -12.45 -10.79
N GLU A 196 -8.84 -11.84 -9.60
CA GLU A 196 -8.34 -10.48 -9.46
C GLU A 196 -6.99 -10.32 -10.16
N GLU A 197 -6.04 -11.21 -9.92
CA GLU A 197 -4.74 -11.19 -10.60
C GLU A 197 -4.85 -11.26 -12.12
N THR A 198 -5.84 -12.01 -12.64
CA THR A 198 -6.07 -12.08 -14.09
C THR A 198 -6.61 -10.75 -14.63
N VAL A 199 -7.54 -10.12 -13.91
CA VAL A 199 -8.08 -8.79 -14.25
C VAL A 199 -6.99 -7.72 -14.15
N MET A 200 -6.20 -7.74 -13.09
CA MET A 200 -5.08 -6.83 -12.88
C MET A 200 -4.02 -7.00 -13.97
N GLY A 201 -3.62 -8.23 -14.28
CA GLY A 201 -2.70 -8.51 -15.39
C GLY A 201 -3.19 -7.97 -16.74
N ALA A 202 -4.49 -8.14 -17.04
CA ALA A 202 -5.10 -7.62 -18.27
C ALA A 202 -5.18 -6.09 -18.29
N GLN A 203 -5.53 -5.46 -17.16
CA GLN A 203 -5.62 -4.01 -17.02
C GLN A 203 -4.24 -3.35 -17.15
N TRP A 204 -3.23 -3.94 -16.52
CA TRP A 204 -1.85 -3.45 -16.53
C TRP A 204 -1.14 -3.75 -17.85
N GLY A 205 -1.53 -4.81 -18.58
CA GLY A 205 -1.25 -4.96 -20.02
C GLY A 205 0.23 -5.01 -20.41
N GLY A 206 1.11 -5.44 -19.50
CA GLY A 206 2.56 -5.46 -19.69
C GLY A 206 3.25 -4.12 -19.40
N ARG A 207 4.49 -3.96 -19.88
CA ARG A 207 5.36 -2.84 -19.48
C ARG A 207 4.79 -1.46 -19.80
N ASP A 208 4.28 -1.27 -21.01
CA ASP A 208 3.77 0.04 -21.45
C ASP A 208 2.48 0.43 -20.74
N GLY A 209 1.60 -0.54 -20.49
CA GLY A 209 0.41 -0.33 -19.69
C GLY A 209 0.75 -0.05 -18.23
N ALA A 210 1.77 -0.71 -17.68
CA ALA A 210 2.27 -0.45 -16.34
C ALA A 210 2.86 0.95 -16.17
N ALA A 211 3.67 1.41 -17.14
CA ALA A 211 4.18 2.77 -17.14
C ALA A 211 3.04 3.80 -17.15
N ARG A 212 2.02 3.59 -18.00
CA ARG A 212 0.83 4.45 -18.07
C ARG A 212 0.03 4.48 -16.78
N LEU A 213 -0.20 3.33 -16.15
CA LEU A 213 -0.99 3.25 -14.91
C LEU A 213 -0.23 3.81 -13.70
N LEU A 214 1.09 3.66 -13.67
CA LEU A 214 1.95 4.35 -12.71
C LEU A 214 1.88 5.89 -12.87
N ASP A 215 1.91 6.38 -14.11
CA ASP A 215 1.73 7.81 -14.37
C ASP A 215 0.32 8.27 -13.94
N ALA A 216 -0.72 7.48 -14.24
CA ALA A 216 -2.10 7.79 -13.86
C ALA A 216 -2.32 7.85 -12.34
N VAL A 217 -1.78 6.90 -11.55
CA VAL A 217 -1.92 6.95 -10.08
C VAL A 217 -1.18 8.16 -9.50
N ILE A 218 -0.01 8.52 -10.05
CA ILE A 218 0.74 9.71 -9.64
C ILE A 218 -0.09 10.97 -9.94
N ASP A 219 -0.69 11.07 -11.12
CA ASP A 219 -1.50 12.22 -11.53
C ASP A 219 -2.74 12.38 -10.65
N GLU A 220 -3.49 11.30 -10.38
CA GLU A 220 -4.67 11.34 -9.50
C GLU A 220 -4.30 11.75 -8.07
N LEU A 221 -3.16 11.27 -7.54
CA LEU A 221 -2.66 11.69 -6.23
C LEU A 221 -2.19 13.15 -6.21
N GLN A 222 -1.61 13.66 -7.31
CA GLN A 222 -1.29 15.08 -7.44
C GLN A 222 -2.55 15.94 -7.49
N MET A 223 -3.58 15.52 -8.21
CA MET A 223 -4.88 16.20 -8.20
C MET A 223 -5.46 16.22 -6.78
N LEU A 224 -5.40 15.10 -6.06
CA LEU A 224 -5.81 15.04 -4.66
C LEU A 224 -5.01 16.02 -3.80
N LEU A 225 -3.69 16.05 -3.95
CA LEU A 225 -2.81 16.96 -3.21
C LEU A 225 -3.18 18.45 -3.38
N VAL A 226 -3.61 18.84 -4.59
CA VAL A 226 -4.09 20.20 -4.88
C VAL A 226 -5.42 20.49 -4.19
N MET A 227 -6.33 19.50 -4.13
CA MET A 227 -7.64 19.64 -3.48
C MET A 227 -7.55 19.66 -1.94
N LEU A 228 -6.52 19.02 -1.35
CA LEU A 228 -6.35 18.98 0.10
C LEU A 228 -6.06 20.38 0.67
N VAL A 229 -6.93 20.81 1.58
CA VAL A 229 -6.77 22.06 2.34
C VAL A 229 -5.52 21.96 3.22
N PRO A 230 -4.68 23.02 3.31
CA PRO A 230 -3.58 23.06 4.27
C PRO A 230 -4.11 22.87 5.68
N GLN A 231 -3.62 21.85 6.39
CA GLN A 231 -3.89 21.71 7.82
C GLN A 231 -2.95 22.64 8.57
N ASP A 232 -3.51 23.57 9.34
CA ASP A 232 -2.77 24.55 10.11
C ASP A 232 -2.23 23.90 11.40
N THR A 233 -0.99 23.42 11.36
CA THR A 233 -0.34 22.77 12.52
C THR A 233 0.08 23.77 13.60
N SER A 234 -0.19 25.06 13.40
CA SER A 234 0.24 26.17 14.28
C SER A 234 -0.70 26.43 15.47
N LYS A 235 -1.83 25.73 15.59
CA LYS A 235 -2.77 25.90 16.72
C LYS A 235 -2.81 24.65 17.59
N LYS A 236 -1.86 24.54 18.51
CA LYS A 236 -2.01 23.98 19.86
C LYS A 236 -0.69 24.18 20.60
N ALA A 237 -0.60 25.34 21.25
CA ALA A 237 0.27 25.55 22.40
C ALA A 237 -0.31 24.83 23.62
#